data_AF-A0A1J4JU35-F1
#
_entry.id   AF-A0A1J4JU35-F1
#
_cell.length_a   1.000
_cell.length_b   1.000
_cell.length_c   1.000
_cell.angle_alpha   90.00
_cell.angle_beta   90.00
_cell.angle_gamma   90.00
#
_symmetry.space_group_name_H-M   'P 1'
#
loop_
_entity.id
_entity.type
_entity.pdbx_description
1 polymer ?
#
loop_
_entity_poly.entity_id
_entity_poly.type
_entity_poly.pdbx_seq_one_letter_code
_entity_poly.pdbx_strand_id
1 'polypeptide(L)'
;MILRALFGNKEQTQAPQPPAFEFSPTHPIFQEAQEETANKLLESSNSNSPLSKLICWFRDHTGTSDYVSFRIFTPEKIQMIHNYDEIRQISIKTQILKGIDLIIRQEKVVSEPEKSQLHQIEHPFPNLSEVRECNELWRRIRINDALVQDIDTKINIIAIEQIKSLKLLIAAIVSLLTSVDAIPANYIPIVNFKGIDMSNKLLANKDATGRILQQQTLLLQQYSMPLYKAMNQIEDRYASQDGENLQPAMFQSLLESFRQAVHPTDCYVCGDFYEIPYLDFLNHPNCLALAAVQHFKTDDSDKSFLALIRSLVSLFEVSDPSLIQIIYSLSSFCLVPLHLPKLKQSQNMMEVNMEFAFEFIIETDPIRFLSKIAEWSQTAEIGIVLQKIVEGLTGFTNSWMDIFKYVIRYSIPDYLPPHLVAVRTAMMNCLSLYQ
;
A
#
# COMPACT_ATOMS: atom_id res chain seq x y z
N MET A 1 -20.91 16.09 -45.83
CA MET A 1 -21.22 16.86 -47.05
C MET A 1 -22.40 16.23 -47.79
N ILE A 2 -23.57 16.20 -47.14
CA ILE A 2 -24.94 15.96 -47.65
C ILE A 2 -25.83 16.31 -46.43
N LEU A 3 -26.92 17.05 -46.61
CA LEU A 3 -27.73 17.80 -45.62
C LEU A 3 -27.30 19.26 -45.33
N ARG A 4 -26.71 19.93 -46.33
CA ARG A 4 -26.70 21.40 -46.45
C ARG A 4 -27.65 21.92 -47.53
N ALA A 5 -28.54 21.06 -48.04
CA ALA A 5 -29.34 21.30 -49.25
C ALA A 5 -30.87 21.25 -49.02
N LEU A 6 -31.36 21.30 -47.78
CA LEU A 6 -32.81 21.27 -47.49
C LEU A 6 -33.36 22.55 -46.85
N PHE A 7 -32.51 23.52 -46.50
CA PHE A 7 -32.96 24.77 -45.90
C PHE A 7 -32.30 25.96 -46.59
N GLY A 8 -32.84 26.27 -47.77
CA GLY A 8 -32.57 27.52 -48.47
C GLY A 8 -33.16 28.71 -47.69
N ASN A 9 -32.37 29.78 -47.63
CA ASN A 9 -32.70 31.05 -47.03
C ASN A 9 -34.03 31.62 -47.56
N LYS A 10 -34.94 31.91 -46.64
CA LYS A 10 -35.79 33.10 -46.72
C LYS A 10 -35.56 33.90 -45.46
N GLU A 11 -34.86 35.01 -45.60
CA GLU A 11 -34.84 36.09 -44.62
C GLU A 11 -36.27 36.63 -44.51
N GLN A 12 -36.99 36.19 -43.50
CA GLN A 12 -38.10 36.94 -42.92
C GLN A 12 -37.62 37.44 -41.57
N THR A 13 -37.52 38.76 -41.45
CA THR A 13 -37.33 39.49 -40.21
C THR A 13 -38.51 39.16 -39.29
N GLN A 14 -38.38 38.07 -38.51
CA GLN A 14 -39.24 37.82 -37.38
C GLN A 14 -38.87 38.83 -36.30
N ALA A 15 -39.86 39.56 -35.80
CA ALA A 15 -39.76 40.31 -34.56
C ALA A 15 -39.14 39.41 -33.47
N PRO A 16 -38.32 39.95 -32.54
CA PRO A 16 -37.74 39.15 -31.48
C PRO A 16 -38.86 38.44 -30.73
N GLN A 17 -38.96 37.12 -30.90
CA GLN A 17 -39.86 36.32 -30.08
C GLN A 17 -39.42 36.54 -28.62
N PRO A 18 -40.37 36.77 -27.70
CA PRO A 18 -40.02 36.81 -26.28
C PRO A 18 -39.26 35.53 -25.94
N PRO A 19 -38.22 35.60 -25.09
CA PRO A 19 -37.42 34.44 -24.75
C PRO A 19 -38.35 33.32 -24.27
N ALA A 20 -38.18 32.13 -24.86
CA ALA A 20 -38.93 30.95 -24.45
C ALA A 20 -38.73 30.75 -22.94
N PHE A 21 -39.81 30.46 -22.21
CA PHE A 21 -39.77 30.27 -20.77
C PHE A 21 -38.79 29.15 -20.40
N GLU A 22 -37.79 29.46 -19.56
CA GLU A 22 -36.86 28.49 -19.01
C GLU A 22 -37.19 28.25 -17.53
N PHE A 23 -37.41 26.98 -17.17
CA PHE A 23 -37.78 26.64 -15.81
C PHE A 23 -36.61 26.86 -14.83
N SER A 24 -36.85 27.69 -13.82
CA SER A 24 -36.03 27.77 -12.62
C SER A 24 -36.91 27.78 -11.37
N PRO A 25 -36.56 27.03 -10.29
CA PRO A 25 -37.29 27.07 -9.02
C PRO A 25 -37.39 28.48 -8.40
N THR A 26 -36.47 29.37 -8.76
CA THR A 26 -36.42 30.75 -8.27
C THR A 26 -37.00 31.76 -9.25
N HIS A 27 -37.58 31.31 -10.37
CA HIS A 27 -38.16 32.19 -11.38
C HIS A 27 -39.23 33.11 -10.74
N PRO A 28 -39.28 34.42 -11.08
CA PRO A 28 -40.17 35.39 -10.44
C PRO A 28 -41.64 34.96 -10.38
N ILE A 29 -42.12 34.29 -11.43
CA ILE A 29 -43.49 33.76 -11.52
C ILE A 29 -43.88 32.81 -10.38
N PHE A 30 -42.92 32.11 -9.78
CA PHE A 30 -43.14 31.19 -8.67
C PHE A 30 -42.98 31.86 -7.30
N GLN A 31 -42.41 33.06 -7.24
CA GLN A 31 -42.28 33.82 -5.99
C GLN A 31 -43.60 34.45 -5.56
N GLU A 32 -44.48 34.72 -6.53
CA GLU A 32 -45.81 35.28 -6.28
C GLU A 32 -46.84 34.21 -5.88
N ALA A 33 -46.52 32.92 -6.01
CA ALA A 33 -47.41 31.80 -5.66
C ALA A 33 -47.21 31.33 -4.21
N GLN A 34 -48.26 30.79 -3.60
CA GLN A 34 -48.17 30.21 -2.26
C GLN A 34 -47.33 28.92 -2.32
N GLU A 35 -46.34 28.82 -1.43
CA GLU A 35 -45.50 27.64 -1.29
C GLU A 35 -46.02 26.73 -0.18
N GLU A 36 -46.28 25.47 -0.51
CA GLU A 36 -46.59 24.43 0.45
C GLU A 36 -45.70 23.19 0.25
N THR A 37 -45.09 22.71 1.33
CA THR A 37 -44.31 21.47 1.32
C THR A 37 -45.24 20.25 1.31
N ALA A 38 -44.83 19.14 0.68
CA ALA A 38 -45.63 17.91 0.69
C ALA A 38 -45.92 17.38 2.12
N ASN A 39 -45.00 17.56 3.07
CA ASN A 39 -45.23 17.22 4.48
C ASN A 39 -46.42 17.98 5.10
N LYS A 40 -46.53 19.29 4.85
CA LYS A 40 -47.69 20.08 5.29
C LYS A 40 -49.00 19.60 4.67
N LEU A 41 -48.99 19.22 3.39
CA LEU A 41 -50.17 18.65 2.70
C LEU A 41 -50.60 17.29 3.30
N LEU A 42 -49.64 16.48 3.74
CA LEU A 42 -49.89 15.22 4.44
C LEU A 42 -50.52 15.43 5.82
N GLU A 43 -50.10 16.47 6.54
CA GLU A 43 -50.59 16.81 7.88
C GLU A 43 -51.97 17.47 7.87
N SER A 44 -52.29 18.24 6.83
CA SER A 44 -53.50 19.08 6.76
C SER A 44 -54.73 18.42 6.16
N SER A 45 -54.70 17.12 5.86
CA SER A 45 -55.67 16.50 4.95
C SER A 45 -56.66 15.49 5.58
N ASN A 46 -57.95 15.73 5.32
CA ASN A 46 -59.06 14.82 5.63
C ASN A 46 -59.39 13.92 4.43
N SER A 47 -60.03 12.76 4.68
CA SER A 47 -60.35 11.70 3.70
C SER A 47 -61.15 12.15 2.46
N ASN A 48 -61.80 13.32 2.50
CA ASN A 48 -62.62 13.89 1.44
C ASN A 48 -61.94 15.06 0.68
N SER A 49 -60.62 15.22 0.81
CA SER A 49 -59.88 16.27 0.10
C SER A 49 -59.81 15.99 -1.42
N PRO A 50 -59.90 17.02 -2.30
CA PRO A 50 -59.60 16.89 -3.73
C PRO A 50 -58.16 16.42 -4.00
N LEU A 51 -57.29 16.44 -2.99
CA LEU A 51 -55.91 15.96 -3.03
C LEU A 51 -55.77 14.48 -2.64
N SER A 52 -56.86 13.74 -2.45
CA SER A 52 -56.83 12.36 -1.93
C SER A 52 -55.89 11.43 -2.70
N LYS A 53 -55.84 11.54 -4.04
CA LYS A 53 -54.89 10.79 -4.89
C LYS A 53 -53.43 11.16 -4.61
N LEU A 54 -53.14 12.45 -4.50
CA LEU A 54 -51.79 12.97 -4.21
C LEU A 54 -51.30 12.54 -2.82
N ILE A 55 -52.19 12.60 -1.83
CA ILE A 55 -51.92 12.18 -0.45
C ILE A 55 -51.68 10.67 -0.38
N CYS A 56 -52.54 9.88 -1.04
CA CYS A 56 -52.35 8.43 -1.14
C CYS A 56 -50.99 8.11 -1.76
N TRP A 57 -50.64 8.79 -2.84
CA TRP A 57 -49.35 8.60 -3.51
C TRP A 57 -48.15 8.84 -2.59
N PHE A 58 -48.14 9.93 -1.82
CA PHE A 58 -47.05 10.21 -0.86
C PHE A 58 -47.01 9.23 0.31
N ARG A 59 -48.15 8.66 0.72
CA ARG A 59 -48.20 7.60 1.73
C ARG A 59 -47.63 6.28 1.21
N ASP A 60 -47.89 5.97 -0.06
CA ASP A 60 -47.37 4.76 -0.72
C ASP A 60 -45.86 4.89 -1.05
N HIS A 61 -45.34 6.11 -1.17
CA HIS A 61 -43.93 6.40 -1.51
C HIS A 61 -43.26 7.22 -0.40
N THR A 62 -43.02 6.58 0.74
CA THR A 62 -42.45 7.22 1.93
C THR A 62 -41.08 7.88 1.67
N GLY A 63 -40.82 9.01 2.32
CA GLY A 63 -39.56 9.77 2.18
C GLY A 63 -39.47 10.66 0.93
N THR A 64 -40.40 10.57 -0.03
CA THR A 64 -40.44 11.47 -1.19
C THR A 64 -40.93 12.88 -0.83
N SER A 65 -41.73 13.01 0.23
CA SER A 65 -42.33 14.27 0.67
C SER A 65 -41.32 15.30 1.17
N ASP A 66 -40.13 14.86 1.62
CA ASP A 66 -39.04 15.75 2.05
C ASP A 66 -38.40 16.51 0.87
N TYR A 67 -38.61 16.04 -0.35
CA TYR A 67 -37.97 16.58 -1.55
C TYR A 67 -38.95 17.30 -2.48
N VAL A 68 -40.25 17.31 -2.18
CA VAL A 68 -41.29 17.89 -3.04
C VAL A 68 -42.01 19.02 -2.32
N SER A 69 -42.09 20.15 -3.00
CA SER A 69 -42.91 21.30 -2.63
C SER A 69 -43.84 21.66 -3.79
N PHE A 70 -44.89 22.42 -3.51
CA PHE A 70 -45.87 22.85 -4.50
C PHE A 70 -45.98 24.37 -4.49
N ARG A 71 -46.08 24.93 -5.69
CA ARG A 71 -46.50 26.31 -5.93
C ARG A 71 -47.97 26.30 -6.31
N ILE A 72 -48.79 26.93 -5.48
CA ILE A 72 -50.25 26.94 -5.59
C ILE A 72 -50.68 28.28 -6.16
N PHE A 73 -51.39 28.24 -7.29
CA PHE A 73 -51.93 29.42 -7.97
C PHE A 73 -53.44 29.52 -7.75
N THR A 74 -53.94 30.73 -7.49
CA THR A 74 -55.38 30.99 -7.42
C THR A 74 -55.94 31.17 -8.84
N PRO A 75 -57.25 30.95 -9.06
CA PRO A 75 -57.86 31.13 -10.38
C PRO A 75 -57.61 32.51 -10.99
N GLU A 76 -57.60 33.56 -10.17
CA GLU A 76 -57.34 34.94 -10.61
C GLU A 76 -55.91 35.10 -11.14
N LYS A 77 -54.93 34.49 -10.46
CA LYS A 77 -53.52 34.52 -10.89
C LYS A 77 -53.28 33.72 -12.16
N ILE A 78 -53.96 32.58 -12.31
CA ILE A 78 -53.89 31.77 -13.55
C ILE A 78 -54.38 32.60 -14.75
N GLN A 79 -55.46 33.37 -14.58
CA GLN A 79 -55.97 34.23 -15.66
C GLN A 79 -55.03 35.40 -16.01
N MET A 80 -54.25 35.90 -15.04
CA MET A 80 -53.24 36.93 -15.27
C MET A 80 -52.00 36.40 -16.02
N ILE A 81 -51.73 35.09 -15.94
CA ILE A 81 -50.61 34.44 -16.62
C ILE A 81 -51.12 33.86 -17.95
N HIS A 82 -50.99 34.62 -19.04
CA HIS A 82 -51.53 34.28 -20.35
C HIS A 82 -51.06 32.93 -20.95
N ASN A 83 -50.01 32.30 -20.39
CA ASN A 83 -49.46 31.02 -20.81
C ASN A 83 -49.22 30.03 -19.65
N TYR A 84 -50.07 30.08 -18.61
CA TYR A 84 -49.91 29.25 -17.40
C TYR A 84 -49.76 27.75 -17.71
N ASP A 85 -50.60 27.20 -18.60
CA ASP A 85 -50.56 25.77 -18.94
C ASP A 85 -49.25 25.38 -19.62
N GLU A 86 -48.71 26.24 -20.50
CA GLU A 86 -47.42 26.04 -21.14
C GLU A 86 -46.28 26.11 -20.12
N ILE A 87 -46.31 27.09 -19.22
CA ILE A 87 -45.34 27.22 -18.12
C ILE A 87 -45.37 25.98 -17.22
N ARG A 88 -46.56 25.50 -16.86
CA ARG A 88 -46.74 24.27 -16.07
C ARG A 88 -46.14 23.07 -16.80
N GLN A 89 -46.45 22.90 -18.08
CA GLN A 89 -45.92 21.80 -18.89
C GLN A 89 -44.39 21.85 -19.00
N ILE A 90 -43.80 23.01 -19.30
CA ILE A 90 -42.35 23.18 -19.39
C ILE A 90 -41.69 22.90 -18.03
N SER A 91 -42.28 23.40 -16.94
CA SER A 91 -41.75 23.21 -15.57
C SER A 91 -41.73 21.75 -15.15
N ILE A 92 -42.81 21.01 -15.40
CA ILE A 92 -42.92 19.58 -15.09
C ILE A 92 -41.97 18.78 -15.99
N LYS A 93 -41.98 19.05 -17.31
CA LYS A 93 -41.12 18.35 -18.29
C LYS A 93 -39.63 18.51 -17.96
N THR A 94 -39.20 19.72 -17.61
CA THR A 94 -37.79 20.00 -17.25
C THR A 94 -37.36 19.20 -16.01
N GLN A 95 -38.23 19.11 -15.01
CA GLN A 95 -37.97 18.34 -13.80
C GLN A 95 -37.97 16.82 -14.05
N ILE A 96 -38.85 16.32 -14.91
CA ILE A 96 -38.84 14.92 -15.35
C ILE A 96 -37.51 14.57 -16.00
N LEU A 97 -37.07 15.37 -16.98
CA LEU A 97 -35.80 15.14 -17.68
C LEU A 97 -34.61 15.12 -16.71
N LYS A 98 -34.56 16.08 -15.78
CA LYS A 98 -33.54 16.14 -14.75
C LYS A 98 -33.55 14.91 -13.82
N GLY A 99 -34.73 14.41 -13.45
CA GLY A 99 -34.88 13.20 -12.66
C GLY A 99 -34.41 11.94 -13.41
N ILE A 100 -34.77 11.81 -14.69
CA ILE A 100 -34.32 10.71 -15.55
C ILE A 100 -32.80 10.74 -15.70
N ASP A 101 -32.20 11.91 -15.96
CA ASP A 101 -30.74 12.07 -16.07
C ASP A 101 -30.03 11.64 -14.77
N LEU A 102 -30.61 11.97 -13.61
CA LEU A 102 -30.09 11.53 -12.32
C LEU A 102 -30.17 10.00 -12.14
N ILE A 103 -31.29 9.39 -12.49
CA ILE A 103 -31.46 7.92 -12.44
C ILE A 103 -30.41 7.25 -13.32
N ILE A 104 -30.22 7.73 -14.56
CA ILE A 104 -29.23 7.17 -15.49
C ILE A 104 -27.82 7.31 -14.93
N ARG A 105 -27.46 8.47 -14.36
CA ARG A 105 -26.15 8.68 -13.72
C ARG A 105 -25.94 7.72 -12.54
N GLN A 106 -26.94 7.57 -11.67
CA GLN A 106 -26.88 6.66 -10.52
C GLN A 106 -26.84 5.19 -10.96
N GLU A 107 -27.55 4.81 -12.02
CA GLU A 107 -27.53 3.45 -12.58
C GLU A 107 -26.14 3.06 -13.07
N LYS A 108 -25.42 4.00 -13.70
CA LYS A 108 -24.03 3.77 -14.13
C LYS A 108 -23.13 3.47 -12.93
N VAL A 109 -23.24 4.26 -11.86
CA VAL A 109 -22.44 4.05 -10.63
C VAL A 109 -22.76 2.70 -9.96
N VAL A 110 -24.02 2.27 -10.00
CA VAL A 110 -24.44 0.99 -9.43
C VAL A 110 -23.99 -0.20 -10.29
N SER A 111 -24.04 -0.06 -11.61
CA SER A 111 -23.75 -1.11 -12.59
C SER A 111 -22.25 -1.30 -12.82
N GLU A 112 -21.49 -0.21 -12.75
CA GLU A 112 -20.05 -0.16 -12.90
C GLU A 112 -19.46 0.48 -11.64
N PRO A 113 -19.47 -0.23 -10.49
CA PRO A 113 -18.76 0.27 -9.32
C PRO A 113 -17.31 0.50 -9.71
N GLU A 114 -16.78 1.70 -9.44
CA GLU A 114 -15.37 2.01 -9.66
C GLU A 114 -14.56 0.88 -9.04
N LYS A 115 -13.91 0.07 -9.88
CA LYS A 115 -12.95 -0.91 -9.39
C LYS A 115 -11.87 -0.08 -8.75
N SER A 116 -11.69 -0.22 -7.44
CA SER A 116 -10.51 0.29 -6.74
C SER A 116 -9.31 -0.23 -7.50
N GLN A 117 -8.74 0.60 -8.37
CA GLN A 117 -7.54 0.22 -9.09
C GLN A 117 -6.49 0.08 -8.00
N LEU A 118 -5.92 -1.12 -7.88
CA LEU A 118 -4.69 -1.32 -7.15
C LEU A 118 -3.65 -0.42 -7.80
N HIS A 119 -3.53 0.80 -7.32
CA HIS A 119 -2.36 1.62 -7.63
C HIS A 119 -1.19 0.85 -7.04
N GLN A 120 -0.34 0.30 -7.91
CA GLN A 120 0.96 -0.17 -7.49
C GLN A 120 1.69 1.08 -7.01
N ILE A 121 1.69 1.29 -5.70
CA ILE A 121 2.46 2.36 -5.10
C ILE A 121 3.91 1.91 -5.25
N GLU A 122 4.66 2.63 -6.06
CA GLU A 122 6.07 2.37 -6.28
C GLU A 122 6.85 2.66 -4.99
N HIS A 123 7.97 1.95 -4.80
CA HIS A 123 8.84 2.20 -3.66
C HIS A 123 9.38 3.64 -3.77
N PRO A 124 9.17 4.50 -2.75
CA PRO A 124 9.50 5.93 -2.85
C PRO A 124 11.02 6.18 -3.04
N PHE A 125 11.86 5.26 -2.56
CA PHE A 125 13.33 5.33 -2.65
C PHE A 125 13.94 4.05 -3.24
N PRO A 126 13.87 3.81 -4.57
CA PRO A 126 14.36 2.57 -5.18
C PRO A 126 15.84 2.27 -4.92
N ASN A 127 16.64 3.32 -4.74
CA ASN A 127 18.05 3.31 -4.33
C ASN A 127 18.28 2.71 -2.94
N LEU A 128 17.26 2.66 -2.07
CA LEU A 128 17.32 2.07 -0.72
C LEU A 128 16.81 0.62 -0.67
N SER A 129 16.59 -0.03 -1.81
CA SER A 129 16.05 -1.40 -1.87
C SER A 129 16.92 -2.46 -1.19
N GLU A 130 18.22 -2.20 -1.00
CA GLU A 130 19.12 -3.10 -0.26
C GLU A 130 19.19 -2.77 1.25
N VAL A 131 18.58 -1.67 1.69
CA VAL A 131 18.54 -1.25 3.10
C VAL A 131 17.33 -1.88 3.79
N ARG A 132 17.58 -2.79 4.74
CA ARG A 132 16.54 -3.58 5.41
C ARG A 132 15.62 -2.70 6.26
N GLU A 133 16.14 -1.75 7.03
CA GLU A 133 15.34 -0.80 7.80
C GLU A 133 14.32 -0.07 6.91
N CYS A 134 14.75 0.38 5.73
CA CYS A 134 13.88 1.05 4.76
C CYS A 134 12.80 0.11 4.22
N ASN A 135 13.16 -1.12 3.85
CA ASN A 135 12.20 -2.13 3.39
C ASN A 135 11.17 -2.50 4.46
N GLU A 136 11.56 -2.55 5.73
CA GLU A 136 10.66 -2.84 6.85
C GLU A 136 9.63 -1.73 7.03
N LEU A 137 10.03 -0.46 6.92
CA LEU A 137 9.13 0.69 6.93
C LEU A 137 8.19 0.67 5.72
N TRP A 138 8.73 0.39 4.54
CA TRP A 138 7.94 0.28 3.31
C TRP A 138 6.90 -0.83 3.39
N ARG A 139 7.25 -1.99 3.96
CA ARG A 139 6.30 -3.08 4.18
C ARG A 139 5.12 -2.64 5.05
N ARG A 140 5.38 -1.88 6.10
CA ARG A 140 4.33 -1.35 7.00
C ARG A 140 3.41 -0.38 6.26
N ILE A 141 3.97 0.52 5.45
CA ILE A 141 3.20 1.45 4.61
C ILE A 141 2.30 0.67 3.65
N ARG A 142 2.84 -0.31 2.93
CA ARG A 142 2.06 -1.15 2.01
C ARG A 142 0.91 -1.89 2.68
N ILE A 143 1.10 -2.35 3.92
CA ILE A 143 0.03 -2.97 4.70
C ILE A 143 -1.07 -1.95 5.01
N ASN A 144 -0.70 -0.73 5.45
CA ASN A 144 -1.67 0.33 5.69
C ASN A 144 -2.46 0.71 4.43
N ASP A 145 -1.79 0.83 3.29
CA ASP A 145 -2.43 1.17 2.02
C ASP A 145 -3.39 0.05 1.56
N ALA A 146 -3.01 -1.21 1.73
CA ALA A 146 -3.90 -2.34 1.46
C ALA A 146 -5.15 -2.34 2.36
N LEU A 147 -4.99 -1.99 3.65
CA LEU A 147 -6.12 -1.84 4.58
C LEU A 147 -7.03 -0.67 4.19
N VAL A 148 -6.46 0.46 3.78
CA VAL A 148 -7.24 1.62 3.28
C VAL A 148 -8.06 1.23 2.05
N GLN A 149 -7.49 0.48 1.11
CA GLN A 149 -8.21 0.02 -0.08
C GLN A 149 -9.38 -0.93 0.26
N ASP A 150 -9.19 -1.83 1.24
CA ASP A 150 -10.28 -2.69 1.73
C ASP A 150 -11.41 -1.86 2.38
N ILE A 151 -11.03 -0.85 3.16
CA ILE A 151 -11.98 0.07 3.79
C ILE A 151 -12.72 0.90 2.73
N ASP A 152 -12.04 1.46 1.73
CA ASP A 152 -12.65 2.22 0.65
C ASP A 152 -13.63 1.36 -0.16
N THR A 153 -13.30 0.09 -0.36
CA THR A 153 -14.20 -0.88 -1.01
C THR A 153 -15.48 -1.07 -0.18
N LYS A 154 -15.37 -1.21 1.14
CA LYS A 154 -16.53 -1.32 2.04
C LYS A 154 -17.36 -0.03 2.06
N ILE A 155 -16.72 1.13 2.09
CA ILE A 155 -17.37 2.44 2.00
C ILE A 155 -18.16 2.56 0.69
N ASN A 156 -17.60 2.12 -0.43
CA ASN A 156 -18.26 2.12 -1.73
C ASN A 156 -19.49 1.21 -1.74
N ILE A 157 -19.44 0.02 -1.11
CA ILE A 157 -20.62 -0.86 -0.97
C ILE A 157 -21.76 -0.15 -0.22
N ILE A 158 -21.45 0.46 0.93
CA ILE A 158 -22.43 1.23 1.72
C ILE A 158 -23.01 2.38 0.89
N ALA A 159 -22.17 3.12 0.17
CA ALA A 159 -22.62 4.21 -0.68
C ALA A 159 -23.54 3.71 -1.81
N ILE A 160 -23.20 2.61 -2.46
CA ILE A 160 -24.02 2.00 -3.54
C ILE A 160 -25.40 1.57 -3.02
N GLU A 161 -25.48 0.99 -1.82
CA GLU A 161 -26.76 0.65 -1.20
C GLU A 161 -27.64 1.89 -0.98
N GLN A 162 -27.05 2.99 -0.51
CA GLN A 162 -27.79 4.24 -0.37
C GLN A 162 -28.18 4.85 -1.73
N ILE A 163 -27.31 4.80 -2.74
CA ILE A 163 -27.62 5.25 -4.10
C ILE A 163 -28.82 4.47 -4.66
N LYS A 164 -28.90 3.16 -4.44
CA LYS A 164 -30.05 2.34 -4.87
C LYS A 164 -31.36 2.85 -4.24
N SER A 165 -31.34 3.16 -2.95
CA SER A 165 -32.50 3.75 -2.25
C SER A 165 -32.89 5.12 -2.82
N LEU A 166 -31.92 6.02 -3.01
CA LEU A 166 -32.16 7.34 -3.58
C LEU A 166 -32.68 7.25 -5.02
N LYS A 167 -32.17 6.33 -5.84
CA LYS A 167 -32.64 6.07 -7.20
C LYS A 167 -34.13 5.69 -7.23
N LEU A 168 -34.57 4.84 -6.30
CA LEU A 168 -35.99 4.49 -6.16
C LEU A 168 -36.86 5.69 -5.78
N LEU A 169 -36.36 6.57 -4.88
CA LEU A 169 -37.04 7.83 -4.54
C LEU A 169 -37.17 8.75 -5.76
N ILE A 170 -36.11 8.90 -6.56
CA ILE A 170 -36.16 9.72 -7.79
C ILE A 170 -37.15 9.11 -8.78
N ALA A 171 -37.14 7.79 -8.98
CA ALA A 171 -38.07 7.11 -9.87
C ALA A 171 -39.53 7.30 -9.44
N ALA A 172 -39.81 7.22 -8.13
CA ALA A 172 -41.10 7.55 -7.58
C ALA A 172 -41.48 9.01 -7.89
N ILE A 173 -40.62 9.98 -7.58
CA ILE A 173 -40.90 11.40 -7.85
C ILE A 173 -41.16 11.64 -9.35
N VAL A 174 -40.38 11.03 -10.25
CA VAL A 174 -40.61 11.10 -11.70
C VAL A 174 -41.98 10.51 -12.05
N SER A 175 -42.36 9.36 -11.47
CA SER A 175 -43.68 8.76 -11.65
C SER A 175 -44.82 9.70 -11.23
N LEU A 176 -44.65 10.42 -10.11
CA LEU A 176 -45.62 11.45 -9.68
C LEU A 176 -45.73 12.57 -10.72
N LEU A 177 -44.60 13.11 -11.19
CA LEU A 177 -44.57 14.19 -12.16
C LEU A 177 -45.20 13.80 -13.51
N THR A 178 -45.14 12.53 -13.89
CA THR A 178 -45.77 12.00 -15.11
C THR A 178 -47.27 11.68 -14.94
N SER A 179 -47.78 11.66 -13.71
CA SER A 179 -49.17 11.31 -13.44
C SER A 179 -50.11 12.49 -13.72
N VAL A 180 -50.89 12.36 -14.79
CA VAL A 180 -51.80 13.40 -15.29
C VAL A 180 -52.87 13.78 -14.26
N ASP A 181 -53.36 12.81 -13.48
CA ASP A 181 -54.51 12.98 -12.59
C ASP A 181 -54.13 13.16 -11.10
N ALA A 182 -52.85 13.03 -10.75
CA ALA A 182 -52.42 13.12 -9.35
C ALA A 182 -52.16 14.56 -8.90
N ILE A 183 -51.69 15.43 -9.80
CA ILE A 183 -51.34 16.81 -9.49
C ILE A 183 -52.45 17.74 -10.01
N PRO A 184 -53.15 18.48 -9.14
CA PRO A 184 -54.20 19.41 -9.59
C PRO A 184 -53.68 20.45 -10.59
N ALA A 185 -54.56 20.94 -11.45
CA ALA A 185 -54.18 21.88 -12.52
C ALA A 185 -53.57 23.19 -12.00
N ASN A 186 -54.04 23.66 -10.84
CA ASN A 186 -53.56 24.88 -10.20
C ASN A 186 -52.28 24.71 -9.35
N TYR A 187 -51.64 23.53 -9.40
CA TYR A 187 -50.42 23.20 -8.68
C TYR A 187 -49.27 22.98 -9.66
N ILE A 188 -48.11 23.55 -9.32
CA ILE A 188 -46.83 23.27 -9.99
C ILE A 188 -45.88 22.65 -8.95
N PRO A 189 -45.48 21.37 -9.10
CA PRO A 189 -44.53 20.74 -8.21
C PRO A 189 -43.13 21.30 -8.44
N ILE A 190 -42.36 21.45 -7.36
CA ILE A 190 -40.95 21.86 -7.34
C ILE A 190 -40.16 20.82 -6.54
N VAL A 191 -39.24 20.13 -7.22
CA VAL A 191 -38.43 19.02 -6.67
C VAL A 191 -37.02 19.48 -6.32
N ASN A 192 -36.58 19.19 -5.09
CA ASN A 192 -35.22 19.45 -4.63
C ASN A 192 -34.26 18.29 -4.98
N PHE A 193 -33.90 18.19 -6.26
CA PHE A 193 -32.92 17.19 -6.71
C PHE A 193 -31.52 17.35 -6.10
N LYS A 194 -31.13 18.56 -5.66
CA LYS A 194 -29.82 18.78 -5.00
C LYS A 194 -29.73 18.08 -3.65
N GLY A 195 -30.86 17.91 -2.96
CA GLY A 195 -30.92 17.15 -1.70
C GLY A 195 -30.75 15.64 -1.89
N ILE A 196 -30.90 15.14 -3.14
CA ILE A 196 -30.84 13.72 -3.49
C ILE A 196 -29.51 13.38 -4.20
N ASP A 197 -28.95 14.30 -4.99
CA ASP A 197 -27.66 14.16 -5.67
C ASP A 197 -26.49 14.39 -4.69
N MET A 198 -26.10 13.35 -3.94
CA MET A 198 -25.03 13.37 -2.94
C MET A 198 -23.81 12.55 -3.36
N SER A 199 -22.61 12.96 -2.93
CA SER A 199 -21.36 12.21 -3.17
C SER A 199 -21.26 10.94 -2.32
N ASN A 200 -20.51 9.94 -2.80
CA ASN A 200 -20.29 8.67 -2.09
C ASN A 200 -19.76 8.87 -0.66
N LYS A 201 -18.84 9.84 -0.47
CA LYS A 201 -18.29 10.17 0.86
C LYS A 201 -19.36 10.72 1.81
N LEU A 202 -20.30 11.53 1.31
CA LEU A 202 -21.40 12.07 2.11
C LEU A 202 -22.44 10.99 2.43
N LEU A 203 -22.72 10.08 1.49
CA LEU A 203 -23.61 8.94 1.70
C LEU A 203 -23.08 8.00 2.78
N ALA A 204 -21.82 7.60 2.67
CA ALA A 204 -21.17 6.78 3.69
C ALA A 204 -21.14 7.47 5.06
N ASN A 205 -21.04 8.80 5.12
CA ASN A 205 -21.10 9.55 6.38
C ASN A 205 -22.47 9.59 7.05
N LYS A 206 -23.55 9.34 6.32
CA LYS A 206 -24.88 9.20 6.92
C LYS A 206 -25.03 7.88 7.66
N ASP A 207 -24.26 6.87 7.27
CA ASP A 207 -24.21 5.57 7.93
C ASP A 207 -23.25 5.58 9.14
N ALA A 208 -23.61 4.88 10.22
CA ALA A 208 -22.76 4.81 11.41
C ALA A 208 -21.46 4.02 11.14
N THR A 209 -21.56 2.92 10.38
CA THR A 209 -20.41 2.08 10.01
C THR A 209 -19.52 2.82 9.03
N GLY A 210 -20.10 3.49 8.02
CA GLY A 210 -19.36 4.30 7.05
C GLY A 210 -18.54 5.43 7.71
N ARG A 211 -19.08 6.09 8.75
CA ARG A 211 -18.32 7.09 9.54
C ARG A 211 -17.12 6.49 10.25
N ILE A 212 -17.29 5.34 10.90
CA ILE A 212 -16.20 4.64 11.61
C ILE A 212 -15.09 4.25 10.63
N LEU A 213 -15.49 3.71 9.48
CA LEU A 213 -14.56 3.31 8.40
C LEU A 213 -13.76 4.52 7.85
N GLN A 214 -14.41 5.67 7.65
CA GLN A 214 -13.71 6.89 7.24
C GLN A 214 -12.71 7.39 8.29
N GLN A 215 -13.07 7.31 9.58
CA GLN A 215 -12.14 7.64 10.67
C GLN A 215 -10.93 6.70 10.70
N GLN A 216 -11.14 5.40 10.49
CA GLN A 216 -10.04 4.42 10.41
C GLN A 216 -9.09 4.69 9.24
N THR A 217 -9.64 5.09 8.09
CA THR A 217 -8.83 5.50 6.92
C THR A 217 -7.91 6.66 7.27
N LEU A 218 -8.43 7.70 7.92
CA LEU A 218 -7.64 8.86 8.36
C LEU A 218 -6.54 8.46 9.35
N LEU A 219 -6.83 7.56 10.29
CA LEU A 219 -5.84 7.06 11.24
C LEU A 219 -4.70 6.30 10.54
N LEU A 220 -5.02 5.40 9.61
CA LEU A 220 -4.01 4.64 8.84
C LEU A 220 -3.12 5.57 7.99
N GLN A 221 -3.70 6.61 7.40
CA GLN A 221 -2.95 7.64 6.67
C GLN A 221 -2.04 8.43 7.62
N GLN A 222 -2.52 8.80 8.81
CA GLN A 222 -1.70 9.47 9.83
C GLN A 222 -0.55 8.60 10.34
N TYR A 223 -0.77 7.29 10.51
CA TYR A 223 0.29 6.34 10.90
C TYR A 223 1.37 6.18 9.82
N SER A 224 1.03 6.38 8.55
CA SER A 224 1.99 6.23 7.45
C SER A 224 2.92 7.44 7.32
N MET A 225 2.49 8.62 7.75
CA MET A 225 3.30 9.85 7.65
C MET A 225 4.65 9.81 8.40
N PRO A 226 4.71 9.36 9.68
CA PRO A 226 5.99 9.16 10.35
C PRO A 226 6.91 8.14 9.67
N LEU A 227 6.34 7.09 9.05
CA LEU A 227 7.12 6.07 8.35
C LEU A 227 7.80 6.66 7.11
N TYR A 228 7.08 7.44 6.30
CA TYR A 228 7.68 8.17 5.18
C TYR A 228 8.76 9.15 5.65
N LYS A 229 8.54 9.87 6.76
CA LYS A 229 9.58 10.75 7.33
C LYS A 229 10.83 9.98 7.75
N ALA A 230 10.68 8.82 8.38
CA ALA A 230 11.80 7.96 8.76
C ALA A 230 12.56 7.45 7.52
N MET A 231 11.87 7.10 6.43
CA MET A 231 12.53 6.71 5.17
C MET A 231 13.35 7.85 4.56
N ASN A 232 12.84 9.08 4.56
CA ASN A 232 13.62 10.25 4.12
C ASN A 232 14.89 10.44 4.99
N GLN A 233 14.76 10.27 6.31
CA GLN A 233 15.90 10.35 7.22
C GLN A 233 16.95 9.26 6.98
N ILE A 234 16.54 8.07 6.51
CA ILE A 234 17.46 7.03 6.09
C ILE A 234 18.22 7.50 4.85
N GLU A 235 17.52 7.97 3.81
CA GLU A 235 18.15 8.44 2.57
C GLU A 235 19.25 9.50 2.81
N ASP A 236 18.94 10.47 3.67
CA ASP A 236 19.83 11.58 3.98
C ASP A 236 20.96 11.21 4.96
N ARG A 237 20.91 10.04 5.61
CA ARG A 237 21.72 9.67 6.80
C ARG A 237 23.23 9.81 6.58
N TYR A 238 23.71 9.51 5.37
CA TYR A 238 25.13 9.57 5.02
C TYR A 238 25.42 10.54 3.88
N ALA A 239 24.47 11.42 3.55
CA ALA A 239 24.75 12.53 2.64
C ALA A 239 25.80 13.45 3.29
N SER A 240 26.80 13.89 2.51
CA SER A 240 27.85 14.78 3.00
C SER A 240 27.25 16.10 3.46
N GLN A 241 27.33 16.39 4.76
CA GLN A 241 26.96 17.69 5.33
C GLN A 241 28.21 18.56 5.42
N ASP A 242 28.15 19.75 4.82
CA ASP A 242 29.19 20.80 4.92
C ASP A 242 30.63 20.38 4.54
N GLY A 243 30.79 19.33 3.74
CA GLY A 243 32.08 18.85 3.26
C GLY A 243 32.87 17.99 4.26
N GLU A 244 32.36 17.77 5.48
CA GLU A 244 32.95 16.84 6.45
C GLU A 244 32.39 15.43 6.28
N ASN A 245 33.28 14.45 6.18
CA ASN A 245 32.91 13.05 6.09
C ASN A 245 32.82 12.43 7.50
N LEU A 246 31.61 12.32 8.03
CA LEU A 246 31.35 11.74 9.35
C LEU A 246 31.29 10.19 9.34
N GLN A 247 31.29 9.56 8.16
CA GLN A 247 31.11 8.11 8.04
C GLN A 247 32.18 7.29 8.80
N PRO A 248 33.49 7.64 8.83
CA PRO A 248 34.48 6.92 9.62
C PRO A 248 34.14 6.87 11.11
N ALA A 249 33.79 8.00 11.71
CA ALA A 249 33.42 8.08 13.12
C ALA A 249 32.13 7.29 13.41
N MET A 250 31.13 7.39 12.52
CA MET A 250 29.88 6.64 12.63
C MET A 250 30.12 5.12 12.54
N PHE A 251 30.98 4.68 11.62
CA PHE A 251 31.31 3.27 11.45
C PHE A 251 32.05 2.74 12.68
N GLN A 252 33.02 3.47 13.22
CA GLN A 252 33.72 3.06 14.43
C GLN A 252 32.77 2.96 15.64
N SER A 253 31.89 3.95 15.84
CA SER A 253 30.87 3.90 16.89
C SER A 253 29.90 2.71 16.72
N LEU A 254 29.53 2.40 15.47
CA LEU A 254 28.73 1.22 15.14
C LEU A 254 29.47 -0.08 15.52
N LEU A 255 30.74 -0.23 15.15
CA LEU A 255 31.56 -1.40 15.51
C LEU A 255 31.70 -1.55 17.03
N GLU A 256 31.84 -0.45 17.77
CA GLU A 256 31.92 -0.49 19.22
C GLU A 256 30.68 -1.10 19.86
N SER A 257 29.50 -0.86 19.29
CA SER A 257 28.25 -1.45 19.75
C SER A 257 28.23 -2.98 19.66
N PHE A 258 29.03 -3.56 18.76
CA PHE A 258 29.14 -5.01 18.58
C PHE A 258 30.24 -5.67 19.42
N ARG A 259 31.03 -4.92 20.19
CA ARG A 259 32.13 -5.49 21.01
C ARG A 259 31.67 -6.62 21.92
N GLN A 260 30.48 -6.49 22.51
CA GLN A 260 29.94 -7.49 23.43
C GLN A 260 29.44 -8.76 22.71
N ALA A 261 29.17 -8.66 21.40
CA ALA A 261 28.71 -9.79 20.60
C ALA A 261 29.87 -10.65 20.10
N VAL A 262 31.12 -10.22 20.15
CA VAL A 262 32.25 -11.01 19.66
C VAL A 262 32.79 -11.93 20.75
N HIS A 263 32.93 -13.22 20.41
CA HIS A 263 33.50 -14.22 21.30
C HIS A 263 34.95 -13.84 21.67
N PRO A 264 35.30 -13.80 22.98
CA PRO A 264 36.59 -13.27 23.43
C PRO A 264 37.80 -14.08 22.96
N THR A 265 37.65 -15.39 22.79
CA THR A 265 38.75 -16.30 22.40
C THR A 265 38.77 -16.56 20.90
N ASP A 266 37.64 -17.01 20.36
CA ASP A 266 37.52 -17.52 18.99
C ASP A 266 37.18 -16.45 17.95
N CYS A 267 36.89 -15.23 18.39
CA CYS A 267 36.75 -14.05 17.53
C CYS A 267 35.70 -14.20 16.40
N TYR A 268 34.58 -14.88 16.66
CA TYR A 268 33.37 -14.88 15.84
C TYR A 268 32.23 -14.17 16.57
N VAL A 269 31.15 -13.83 15.86
CA VAL A 269 30.00 -13.17 16.50
C VAL A 269 29.06 -14.22 17.12
N CYS A 270 28.70 -13.99 18.37
CA CYS A 270 27.97 -14.86 19.28
C CYS A 270 26.66 -14.23 19.76
N GLY A 271 25.72 -15.12 20.10
CA GLY A 271 24.47 -14.74 20.76
C GLY A 271 23.45 -14.10 19.82
N ASP A 272 22.36 -13.63 20.44
CA ASP A 272 21.30 -12.90 19.73
C ASP A 272 21.71 -11.44 19.61
N PHE A 273 22.40 -11.08 18.53
CA PHE A 273 22.76 -9.70 18.23
C PHE A 273 22.02 -9.21 16.98
N TYR A 274 21.75 -7.91 16.92
CA TYR A 274 20.99 -7.28 15.83
C TYR A 274 21.96 -6.78 14.75
N GLU A 275 22.14 -7.56 13.67
CA GLU A 275 23.14 -7.33 12.63
C GLU A 275 22.72 -6.30 11.56
N ILE A 276 21.43 -5.98 11.50
CA ILE A 276 20.84 -5.07 10.50
C ILE A 276 21.57 -3.72 10.41
N PRO A 277 21.94 -3.03 11.51
CA PRO A 277 22.64 -1.75 11.42
C PRO A 277 23.97 -1.83 10.68
N TYR A 278 24.71 -2.95 10.80
CA TYR A 278 25.95 -3.19 10.07
C TYR A 278 25.69 -3.36 8.57
N LEU A 279 24.73 -4.21 8.22
CA LEU A 279 24.34 -4.45 6.83
C LEU A 279 23.77 -3.20 6.16
N ASP A 280 22.91 -2.45 6.84
CA ASP A 280 22.29 -1.25 6.30
C ASP A 280 23.30 -0.14 6.10
N PHE A 281 24.27 0.01 7.00
CA PHE A 281 25.39 0.93 6.82
C PHE A 281 26.16 0.60 5.53
N LEU A 282 26.50 -0.67 5.33
CA LEU A 282 27.30 -1.12 4.18
C LEU A 282 26.54 -1.10 2.84
N ASN A 283 25.23 -1.32 2.86
CA ASN A 283 24.38 -1.33 1.66
C ASN A 283 23.77 0.04 1.34
N HIS A 284 24.01 1.06 2.16
CA HIS A 284 23.44 2.38 1.91
C HIS A 284 24.04 3.02 0.64
N PRO A 285 23.24 3.62 -0.25
CA PRO A 285 23.70 4.21 -1.52
C PRO A 285 24.77 5.29 -1.35
N ASN A 286 24.68 6.08 -0.28
CA ASN A 286 25.65 7.13 0.06
C ASN A 286 26.85 6.64 0.88
N CYS A 287 26.96 5.34 1.18
CA CYS A 287 28.09 4.79 1.94
C CYS A 287 29.33 4.62 1.06
N LEU A 288 30.50 5.02 1.58
CA LEU A 288 31.79 4.88 0.87
C LEU A 288 32.15 3.43 0.55
N ALA A 289 31.67 2.48 1.36
CA ALA A 289 31.98 1.06 1.20
C ALA A 289 31.11 0.35 0.15
N LEU A 290 30.05 0.99 -0.37
CA LEU A 290 29.07 0.33 -1.23
C LEU A 290 29.72 -0.36 -2.43
N ALA A 291 30.67 0.30 -3.11
CA ALA A 291 31.35 -0.25 -4.27
C ALA A 291 32.19 -1.50 -3.91
N ALA A 292 32.86 -1.50 -2.75
CA ALA A 292 33.63 -2.65 -2.27
C ALA A 292 32.71 -3.82 -1.93
N VAL A 293 31.56 -3.54 -1.30
CA VAL A 293 30.54 -4.53 -0.97
C VAL A 293 29.92 -5.14 -2.23
N GLN A 294 29.57 -4.31 -3.21
CA GLN A 294 29.03 -4.78 -4.50
C GLN A 294 30.04 -5.62 -5.27
N HIS A 295 31.32 -5.23 -5.28
CA HIS A 295 32.37 -6.03 -5.88
C HIS A 295 32.47 -7.42 -5.25
N PHE A 296 32.46 -7.50 -3.91
CA PHE A 296 32.45 -8.77 -3.20
C PHE A 296 31.22 -9.63 -3.53
N LYS A 297 30.01 -9.03 -3.54
CA LYS A 297 28.78 -9.75 -3.91
C LYS A 297 28.86 -10.42 -5.28
N THR A 298 29.64 -9.85 -6.21
CA THR A 298 29.82 -10.38 -7.57
C THR A 298 31.00 -11.34 -7.75
N ASP A 299 32.02 -11.28 -6.90
CA ASP A 299 33.25 -12.08 -6.97
C ASP A 299 33.37 -12.95 -5.71
N ASP A 300 33.19 -14.27 -5.85
CA ASP A 300 33.17 -15.23 -4.76
C ASP A 300 34.57 -15.70 -4.32
N SER A 301 35.65 -15.00 -4.64
CA SER A 301 37.03 -15.40 -4.29
C SER A 301 37.44 -15.07 -2.85
N ASP A 302 38.49 -15.74 -2.35
CA ASP A 302 39.15 -15.37 -1.09
C ASP A 302 39.79 -13.97 -1.16
N LYS A 303 40.32 -13.62 -2.33
CA LYS A 303 40.94 -12.31 -2.60
C LYS A 303 39.92 -11.17 -2.53
N SER A 304 38.70 -11.37 -3.06
CA SER A 304 37.65 -10.36 -3.00
C SER A 304 37.21 -10.12 -1.56
N PHE A 305 37.08 -11.17 -0.74
CA PHE A 305 36.75 -11.04 0.67
C PHE A 305 37.84 -10.31 1.46
N LEU A 306 39.11 -10.70 1.29
CA LEU A 306 40.23 -9.99 1.92
C LEU A 306 40.33 -8.53 1.46
N ALA A 307 40.07 -8.26 0.18
CA ALA A 307 40.02 -6.91 -0.35
C ALA A 307 38.87 -6.08 0.25
N LEU A 308 37.70 -6.68 0.48
CA LEU A 308 36.59 -6.06 1.19
C LEU A 308 37.02 -5.65 2.60
N ILE A 309 37.56 -6.57 3.41
CA ILE A 309 38.00 -6.27 4.78
C ILE A 309 39.02 -5.13 4.79
N ARG A 310 40.05 -5.20 3.93
CA ARG A 310 41.06 -4.13 3.82
C ARG A 310 40.46 -2.79 3.39
N SER A 311 39.47 -2.82 2.50
CA SER A 311 38.76 -1.61 2.06
C SER A 311 37.98 -1.00 3.21
N LEU A 312 37.24 -1.80 3.99
CA LEU A 312 36.50 -1.30 5.15
C LEU A 312 37.43 -0.67 6.20
N VAL A 313 38.55 -1.34 6.51
CA VAL A 313 39.56 -0.83 7.45
C VAL A 313 40.14 0.50 6.95
N SER A 314 40.47 0.59 5.66
CA SER A 314 41.07 1.78 5.07
C SER A 314 40.09 2.94 4.89
N LEU A 315 38.87 2.69 4.43
CA LEU A 315 37.87 3.72 4.14
C LEU A 315 37.36 4.40 5.41
N PHE A 316 37.34 3.68 6.52
CA PHE A 316 36.83 4.17 7.80
C PHE A 316 37.93 4.36 8.85
N GLU A 317 39.19 4.35 8.41
CA GLU A 317 40.38 4.70 9.21
C GLU A 317 40.48 3.92 10.54
N VAL A 318 40.15 2.62 10.49
CA VAL A 318 40.09 1.78 11.69
C VAL A 318 41.49 1.28 12.04
N SER A 319 42.08 1.83 13.11
CA SER A 319 43.42 1.44 13.57
C SER A 319 43.42 0.43 14.73
N ASP A 320 42.32 0.28 15.45
CA ASP A 320 42.21 -0.64 16.60
C ASP A 320 42.11 -2.09 16.12
N PRO A 321 43.08 -2.98 16.45
CA PRO A 321 43.06 -4.38 16.04
C PRO A 321 41.79 -5.13 16.47
N SER A 322 41.20 -4.76 17.61
CA SER A 322 39.97 -5.39 18.08
C SER A 322 38.76 -5.00 17.23
N LEU A 323 38.70 -3.76 16.74
CA LEU A 323 37.65 -3.32 15.80
C LEU A 323 37.87 -3.95 14.41
N ILE A 324 39.12 -4.12 13.97
CA ILE A 324 39.42 -4.85 12.74
C ILE A 324 38.93 -6.29 12.83
N GLN A 325 39.13 -6.95 13.98
CA GLN A 325 38.59 -8.29 14.20
C GLN A 325 37.07 -8.31 14.12
N ILE A 326 36.39 -7.33 14.73
CA ILE A 326 34.93 -7.20 14.67
C ILE A 326 34.44 -7.02 13.22
N ILE A 327 35.12 -6.22 12.39
CA ILE A 327 34.81 -6.08 10.95
C ILE A 327 34.90 -7.43 10.26
N TYR A 328 35.97 -8.19 10.51
CA TYR A 328 36.16 -9.51 9.93
C TYR A 328 35.06 -10.48 10.35
N SER A 329 34.78 -10.59 11.65
CA SER A 329 33.73 -11.46 12.20
C SER A 329 32.34 -11.10 11.66
N LEU A 330 31.97 -9.81 11.67
CA LEU A 330 30.67 -9.34 11.17
C LEU A 330 30.54 -9.57 9.67
N SER A 331 31.59 -9.34 8.89
CA SER A 331 31.57 -9.59 7.44
C SER A 331 31.46 -11.09 7.13
N SER A 332 32.15 -11.93 7.88
CA SER A 332 32.04 -13.39 7.79
C SER A 332 30.62 -13.85 8.06
N PHE A 333 30.00 -13.33 9.13
CA PHE A 333 28.64 -13.70 9.49
C PHE A 333 27.58 -13.14 8.53
N CYS A 334 27.68 -11.86 8.15
CA CYS A 334 26.60 -11.15 7.46
C CYS A 334 26.66 -11.25 5.92
N LEU A 335 27.86 -11.32 5.34
CA LEU A 335 28.06 -11.17 3.89
C LEU A 335 28.45 -12.47 3.21
N VAL A 336 29.28 -13.29 3.85
CA VAL A 336 29.76 -14.55 3.25
C VAL A 336 28.63 -15.56 2.96
N PRO A 337 27.53 -15.65 3.75
CA PRO A 337 26.42 -16.55 3.42
C PRO A 337 25.78 -16.33 2.04
N LEU A 338 26.01 -15.18 1.39
CA LEU A 338 25.60 -14.93 0.01
C LEU A 338 26.28 -15.88 -1.00
N HIS A 339 27.44 -16.44 -0.64
CA HIS A 339 28.24 -17.34 -1.47
C HIS A 339 28.16 -18.80 -1.02
N LEU A 340 27.12 -19.17 -0.25
CA LEU A 340 26.92 -20.55 0.19
C LEU A 340 26.86 -21.50 -1.02
N PRO A 341 27.62 -22.61 -1.03
CA PRO A 341 27.62 -23.53 -2.17
C PRO A 341 26.26 -24.20 -2.37
N LYS A 342 25.87 -24.39 -3.64
CA LYS A 342 24.68 -25.17 -3.99
C LYS A 342 24.92 -26.66 -3.75
N LEU A 343 24.29 -27.22 -2.73
CA LEU A 343 24.45 -28.63 -2.38
C LEU A 343 23.63 -29.52 -3.31
N LYS A 344 24.26 -30.56 -3.86
CA LYS A 344 23.58 -31.61 -4.64
C LYS A 344 23.19 -32.74 -3.71
N GLN A 345 21.90 -33.09 -3.65
CA GLN A 345 21.41 -34.15 -2.78
C GLN A 345 22.10 -35.48 -3.08
N SER A 346 22.53 -36.19 -2.03
CA SER A 346 23.03 -37.55 -2.14
C SER A 346 21.88 -38.55 -2.35
N GLN A 347 22.10 -39.56 -3.18
CA GLN A 347 21.17 -40.70 -3.33
C GLN A 347 21.46 -41.82 -2.32
N ASN A 348 22.61 -41.74 -1.61
CA ASN A 348 23.01 -42.67 -0.57
C ASN A 348 22.73 -42.05 0.81
N MET A 349 21.52 -42.24 1.30
CA MET A 349 21.16 -41.93 2.68
C MET A 349 21.69 -43.03 3.61
N MET A 350 22.99 -43.05 3.89
CA MET A 350 23.50 -43.79 5.04
C MET A 350 23.41 -42.90 6.27
N GLU A 351 22.73 -43.37 7.33
CA GLU A 351 22.44 -42.61 8.57
C GLU A 351 23.66 -42.38 9.49
N VAL A 352 24.87 -42.73 9.05
CA VAL A 352 26.06 -42.63 9.89
C VAL A 352 26.43 -41.15 10.11
N ASN A 353 26.47 -40.73 11.37
CA ASN A 353 26.87 -39.38 11.80
C ASN A 353 26.04 -38.23 11.19
N MET A 354 24.83 -38.49 10.66
CA MET A 354 24.01 -37.45 10.02
C MET A 354 23.56 -36.36 11.00
N GLU A 355 23.10 -36.71 12.21
CA GLU A 355 22.72 -35.72 13.23
C GLU A 355 23.90 -34.81 13.60
N PHE A 356 25.08 -35.40 13.74
CA PHE A 356 26.31 -34.67 14.01
C PHE A 356 26.70 -33.72 12.87
N ALA A 357 26.67 -34.19 11.61
CA ALA A 357 26.99 -33.36 10.45
C ALA A 357 25.94 -32.27 10.18
N PHE A 358 24.69 -32.47 10.60
CA PHE A 358 23.64 -31.46 10.45
C PHE A 358 23.98 -30.15 11.20
N GLU A 359 24.61 -30.23 12.36
CA GLU A 359 25.07 -29.06 13.14
C GLU A 359 26.07 -28.17 12.37
N PHE A 360 26.79 -28.76 11.42
CA PHE A 360 27.75 -28.10 10.54
C PHE A 360 27.09 -27.60 9.25
N ILE A 361 26.10 -28.32 8.71
CA ILE A 361 25.35 -27.89 7.52
C ILE A 361 24.59 -26.59 7.77
N ILE A 362 23.98 -26.45 8.94
CA ILE A 362 23.22 -25.23 9.30
C ILE A 362 24.15 -24.08 9.69
N GLU A 363 25.45 -24.33 9.87
CA GLU A 363 26.43 -23.31 10.22
C GLU A 363 26.95 -22.61 8.96
N THR A 364 26.47 -21.39 8.74
CA THR A 364 26.77 -20.62 7.53
C THR A 364 27.95 -19.67 7.72
N ASP A 365 28.38 -19.38 8.96
CA ASP A 365 29.57 -18.59 9.27
C ASP A 365 30.83 -19.48 9.29
N PRO A 366 31.80 -19.25 8.39
CA PRO A 366 33.08 -19.96 8.36
C PRO A 366 33.83 -19.99 9.70
N ILE A 367 33.83 -18.90 10.47
CA ILE A 367 34.61 -18.83 11.72
C ILE A 367 33.95 -19.70 12.79
N ARG A 368 32.63 -19.62 12.91
CA ARG A 368 31.84 -20.46 13.81
C ARG A 368 31.90 -21.94 13.43
N PHE A 369 31.96 -22.25 12.14
CA PHE A 369 32.17 -23.63 11.66
C PHE A 369 33.51 -24.19 12.17
N LEU A 370 34.60 -23.42 12.07
CA LEU A 370 35.91 -23.81 12.61
C LEU A 370 35.88 -23.95 14.13
N SER A 371 35.23 -23.02 14.83
CA SER A 371 35.12 -23.04 16.30
C SER A 371 34.39 -24.28 16.79
N LYS A 372 33.27 -24.68 16.15
CA LYS A 372 32.59 -25.94 16.46
C LYS A 372 33.51 -27.14 16.34
N ILE A 373 34.32 -27.23 15.27
CA ILE A 373 35.28 -28.34 15.14
C ILE A 373 36.31 -28.29 16.27
N ALA A 374 36.82 -27.10 16.61
CA ALA A 374 37.78 -26.93 17.70
C ALA A 374 37.21 -27.38 19.06
N GLU A 375 35.95 -27.05 19.34
CA GLU A 375 35.22 -27.47 20.54
C GLU A 375 35.13 -28.99 20.63
N TRP A 376 34.66 -29.64 19.56
CA TRP A 376 34.57 -31.11 19.50
C TRP A 376 35.95 -31.78 19.58
N SER A 377 36.99 -31.11 19.09
CA SER A 377 38.37 -31.59 19.14
C SER A 377 39.02 -31.50 20.52
N GLN A 378 38.33 -30.94 21.53
CA GLN A 378 38.75 -31.05 22.93
C GLN A 378 38.57 -32.48 23.45
N THR A 379 37.66 -33.25 22.84
CA THR A 379 37.30 -34.62 23.28
C THR A 379 37.82 -35.72 22.36
N ALA A 380 38.26 -35.36 21.15
CA ALA A 380 38.76 -36.30 20.15
C ALA A 380 39.83 -35.62 19.26
N GLU A 381 40.69 -36.39 18.61
CA GLU A 381 41.64 -35.82 17.65
C GLU A 381 40.92 -35.15 16.47
N ILE A 382 41.42 -34.00 16.00
CA ILE A 382 40.82 -33.22 14.90
C ILE A 382 40.53 -34.09 13.67
N GLY A 383 41.43 -35.02 13.33
CA GLY A 383 41.25 -35.94 12.19
C GLY A 383 40.02 -36.84 12.34
N ILE A 384 39.75 -37.34 13.55
CA ILE A 384 38.58 -38.18 13.87
C ILE A 384 37.30 -37.33 13.76
N VAL A 385 37.33 -36.09 14.28
CA VAL A 385 36.20 -35.17 14.17
C VAL A 385 35.88 -34.88 12.70
N LEU A 386 36.90 -34.51 11.91
CA LEU A 386 36.74 -34.24 10.48
C LEU A 386 36.22 -35.46 9.73
N GLN A 387 36.71 -36.67 10.03
CA GLN A 387 36.21 -37.91 9.43
C GLN A 387 34.71 -38.08 9.68
N LYS A 388 34.25 -37.90 10.93
CA LYS A 388 32.83 -37.99 11.27
C LYS A 388 31.98 -36.97 10.52
N ILE A 389 32.48 -35.73 10.40
CA ILE A 389 31.79 -34.67 9.62
C ILE A 389 31.69 -35.10 8.16
N VAL A 390 32.78 -35.56 7.54
CA VAL A 390 32.78 -35.99 6.13
C VAL A 390 31.82 -37.16 5.91
N GLU A 391 31.88 -38.19 6.76
CA GLU A 391 30.96 -39.34 6.69
C GLU A 391 29.50 -38.87 6.74
N GLY A 392 29.14 -38.02 7.71
CA GLY A 392 27.78 -37.49 7.80
C GLY A 392 27.39 -36.59 6.63
N LEU A 393 28.28 -35.68 6.19
CA LEU A 393 28.03 -34.79 5.04
C LEU A 393 27.84 -35.57 3.73
N THR A 394 28.54 -36.69 3.52
CA THR A 394 28.35 -37.55 2.34
C THR A 394 26.95 -38.18 2.29
N GLY A 395 26.32 -38.37 3.44
CA GLY A 395 24.91 -38.77 3.55
C GLY A 395 23.94 -37.70 3.05
N PHE A 396 24.27 -36.42 3.24
CA PHE A 396 23.43 -35.30 2.78
C PHE A 396 23.72 -34.86 1.35
N THR A 397 25.00 -34.77 0.97
CA THR A 397 25.40 -34.18 -0.31
C THR A 397 26.67 -34.80 -0.90
N ASN A 398 26.64 -35.01 -2.22
CA ASN A 398 27.82 -35.41 -2.99
C ASN A 398 28.83 -34.27 -3.18
N SER A 399 28.47 -33.04 -2.80
CA SER A 399 29.28 -31.82 -2.95
C SER A 399 29.82 -31.31 -1.61
N TRP A 400 29.99 -32.19 -0.62
CA TRP A 400 30.46 -31.81 0.73
C TRP A 400 31.81 -31.07 0.71
N MET A 401 32.70 -31.41 -0.24
CA MET A 401 33.99 -30.73 -0.39
C MET A 401 33.83 -29.23 -0.64
N ASP A 402 32.74 -28.81 -1.28
CA ASP A 402 32.49 -27.40 -1.57
C ASP A 402 32.12 -26.63 -0.30
N ILE A 403 31.54 -27.29 0.71
CA ILE A 403 31.33 -26.71 2.06
C ILE A 403 32.68 -26.43 2.72
N PHE A 404 33.60 -27.39 2.69
CA PHE A 404 34.93 -27.20 3.28
C PHE A 404 35.73 -26.12 2.53
N LYS A 405 35.67 -26.11 1.20
CA LYS A 405 36.28 -25.04 0.38
C LYS A 405 35.71 -23.68 0.71
N TYR A 406 34.39 -23.57 0.89
CA TYR A 406 33.72 -22.34 1.32
C TYR A 406 34.26 -21.86 2.67
N VAL A 407 34.33 -22.73 3.68
CA VAL A 407 34.86 -22.37 5.00
C VAL A 407 36.33 -21.93 4.89
N ILE A 408 37.18 -22.68 4.19
CA ILE A 408 38.61 -22.36 4.03
C ILE A 408 38.84 -21.05 3.27
N ARG A 409 38.00 -20.77 2.27
CA ARG A 409 38.09 -19.57 1.42
C ARG A 409 37.87 -18.29 2.23
N TYR A 410 36.92 -18.30 3.14
CA TYR A 410 36.49 -17.11 3.88
C TYR A 410 37.02 -17.08 5.33
N SER A 411 37.73 -18.12 5.77
CA SER A 411 38.49 -18.14 7.02
C SER A 411 39.94 -17.66 6.79
N ILE A 412 40.19 -16.36 6.93
CA ILE A 412 41.50 -15.74 6.61
C ILE A 412 42.47 -15.95 7.79
N PRO A 413 43.61 -16.66 7.60
CA PRO A 413 44.50 -17.04 8.71
C PRO A 413 44.98 -15.87 9.58
N ASP A 414 45.24 -14.70 8.99
CA ASP A 414 45.74 -13.51 9.69
C ASP A 414 44.77 -12.97 10.74
N TYR A 415 43.47 -13.29 10.62
CA TYR A 415 42.40 -12.85 11.53
C TYR A 415 41.85 -14.00 12.40
N LEU A 416 42.50 -15.17 12.37
CA LEU A 416 42.07 -16.32 13.17
C LEU A 416 43.00 -16.53 14.37
N PRO A 417 42.45 -16.93 15.52
CA PRO A 417 43.27 -17.39 16.63
C PRO A 417 44.00 -18.70 16.28
N PRO A 418 45.17 -18.98 16.89
CA PRO A 418 46.05 -20.07 16.47
C PRO A 418 45.40 -21.46 16.44
N HIS A 419 44.47 -21.74 17.35
CA HIS A 419 43.77 -23.02 17.41
C HIS A 419 42.80 -23.21 16.23
N LEU A 420 42.15 -22.14 15.75
CA LEU A 420 41.31 -22.20 14.54
C LEU A 420 42.15 -22.29 13.26
N VAL A 421 43.35 -21.70 13.23
CA VAL A 421 44.32 -21.89 12.14
C VAL A 421 44.72 -23.37 12.03
N ALA A 422 44.90 -24.07 13.18
CA ALA A 422 45.20 -25.50 13.19
C ALA A 422 44.04 -26.33 12.61
N VAL A 423 42.80 -26.05 13.00
CA VAL A 423 41.59 -26.70 12.44
C VAL A 423 41.50 -26.45 10.93
N ARG A 424 41.65 -25.20 10.49
CA ARG A 424 41.63 -24.82 9.07
C ARG A 424 42.70 -25.59 8.27
N THR A 425 43.90 -25.72 8.82
CA THR A 425 45.00 -26.47 8.21
C THR A 425 44.67 -27.96 8.10
N ALA A 426 44.07 -28.55 9.14
CA ALA A 426 43.61 -29.93 9.11
C ALA A 426 42.50 -30.14 8.06
N MET A 427 41.57 -29.20 7.90
CA MET A 427 40.55 -29.24 6.84
C MET A 427 41.18 -29.17 5.43
N MET A 428 42.19 -28.32 5.23
CA MET A 428 42.93 -28.26 3.96
C MET A 428 43.62 -29.58 3.64
N ASN A 429 44.28 -30.19 4.63
CA ASN A 429 44.91 -31.50 4.48
C ASN A 429 43.87 -32.58 4.18
N CYS A 430 42.72 -32.56 4.86
CA CYS A 430 41.60 -33.45 4.58
C CYS A 430 41.15 -33.33 3.11
N LEU A 431 40.92 -32.12 2.60
CA LEU A 431 40.56 -31.92 1.19
C LEU A 431 41.60 -32.47 0.21
N SER A 432 42.90 -32.36 0.52
CA SER A 432 43.96 -32.88 -0.34
C SER A 432 43.98 -34.41 -0.45
N LEU A 433 43.37 -35.12 0.50
CA LEU A 433 43.25 -36.59 0.46
C LEU A 433 42.14 -37.07 -0.48
N TYR A 434 41.24 -36.18 -0.90
CA TYR A 434 40.08 -36.49 -1.76
C TYR A 434 40.16 -35.82 -3.15
N GLN A 435 41.28 -35.15 -3.45
CA GLN A 435 41.63 -34.65 -4.80
C GLN A 435 42.46 -35.69 -5.54
#